data_AF-A0A9W4FF79-F1
#
_entry.id   AF-A0A9W4FF79-F1
#
_cell.length_a   1.000
_cell.length_b   1.000
_cell.length_c   1.000
_cell.angle_alpha   90.00
_cell.angle_beta   90.00
_cell.angle_gamma   90.00
#
_symmetry.space_group_name_H-M   'P 1'
#
loop_
_entity.id
_entity.type
_entity.pdbx_description
1 polymer ?
#
loop_
_entity_poly.entity_id
_entity_poly.type
_entity_poly.pdbx_seq_one_letter_code
_entity_poly.pdbx_strand_id
1 'polypeptide(L)'
;MSDENLAERIGGLVAMSSGDGRLDTLMRLTCGRALGLHPLPMEVDLVDGAAEHEPLVCAFAEQFAVDVSGITDNQRKLFATALGDNVFRTVVMIFVADFVPRVWAAFEALGLRRHGNGGTVEWDHDSDPTDALLNGFLPAVARLRGLDPVTTEVVRLRGATQHNCRLCKSRRETNALDAGGSEDLYGDIEQYESSEKLTDAHKAALRFVDAMIWSPSQISSDLAAEIRQHFSEDQAFELTLDIMRNAANKIMVSLGVDAPLVTDGTELFSVDEDGQTVSAG
;
A
#
# COMPACT_ATOMS: atom_id res chain seq x y z
N MET A 1 -6.12 -2.11 19.95
CA MET A 1 -6.83 -2.75 18.82
C MET A 1 -6.12 -4.07 18.56
N SER A 2 -6.81 -5.20 18.51
CA SER A 2 -6.15 -6.50 18.28
C SER A 2 -5.84 -6.72 16.80
N ASP A 3 -4.82 -7.52 16.49
CA ASP A 3 -4.45 -7.93 15.12
C ASP A 3 -5.63 -8.56 14.37
N GLU A 4 -6.48 -9.30 15.10
CA GLU A 4 -7.70 -9.92 14.58
C GLU A 4 -8.65 -8.89 13.95
N ASN A 5 -8.78 -7.69 14.54
CA ASN A 5 -9.64 -6.63 14.01
C ASN A 5 -9.10 -6.02 12.69
N LEU A 6 -7.78 -5.88 12.57
CA LEU A 6 -7.16 -5.33 11.37
C LEU A 6 -7.17 -6.31 10.20
N ALA A 7 -6.97 -7.59 10.49
CA ALA A 7 -7.01 -8.60 9.46
C ALA A 7 -8.44 -8.88 8.97
N GLU A 8 -9.46 -8.74 9.84
CA GLU A 8 -10.88 -8.68 9.43
C GLU A 8 -11.16 -7.48 8.50
N ARG A 9 -10.59 -6.30 8.77
CA ARG A 9 -10.73 -5.13 7.88
C ARG A 9 -10.16 -5.38 6.49
N ILE A 10 -9.04 -6.09 6.37
CA ILE A 10 -8.50 -6.50 5.06
C ILE A 10 -9.50 -7.41 4.33
N GLY A 11 -10.07 -8.40 5.03
CA GLY A 11 -11.12 -9.25 4.47
C GLY A 11 -12.35 -8.44 4.01
N GLY A 12 -12.76 -7.43 4.78
CA GLY A 12 -13.84 -6.51 4.41
C GLY A 12 -13.55 -5.71 3.14
N LEU A 13 -12.32 -5.22 2.96
CA LEU A 13 -11.92 -4.54 1.71
C LEU A 13 -12.00 -5.47 0.50
N VAL A 14 -11.65 -6.75 0.66
CA VAL A 14 -11.74 -7.77 -0.41
C VAL A 14 -13.20 -8.01 -0.81
N ALA A 15 -14.13 -7.93 0.14
CA ALA A 15 -15.56 -8.16 -0.10
C ALA A 15 -16.27 -7.03 -0.87
N MET A 16 -15.67 -5.85 -0.96
CA MET A 16 -16.29 -4.68 -1.58
C MET A 16 -16.10 -4.62 -3.11
N SER A 17 -16.89 -3.76 -3.74
CA SER A 17 -16.95 -3.62 -5.21
C SER A 17 -16.75 -2.19 -5.69
N SER A 18 -16.20 -2.03 -6.90
CA SER A 18 -16.19 -0.75 -7.64
C SER A 18 -17.57 -0.32 -8.14
N GLY A 19 -18.61 -1.13 -7.93
CA GLY A 19 -19.94 -0.98 -8.54
C GLY A 19 -20.06 -1.69 -9.89
N ASP A 20 -18.96 -2.26 -10.39
CA ASP A 20 -18.92 -3.09 -11.59
C ASP A 20 -18.14 -4.39 -11.27
N GLY A 21 -18.89 -5.45 -10.95
CA GLY A 21 -18.29 -6.74 -10.58
C GLY A 21 -17.43 -7.35 -11.68
N ARG A 22 -17.70 -7.03 -12.96
CA ARG A 22 -16.90 -7.54 -14.08
C ARG A 22 -15.54 -6.83 -14.13
N LEU A 23 -15.51 -5.51 -13.94
CA LEU A 23 -14.26 -4.77 -13.76
C LEU A 23 -13.52 -5.23 -12.51
N ASP A 24 -14.21 -5.50 -11.39
CA ASP A 24 -13.57 -6.02 -10.18
C ASP A 24 -12.83 -7.33 -10.43
N THR A 25 -13.48 -8.29 -11.10
CA THR A 25 -12.83 -9.55 -11.50
C THR A 25 -11.61 -9.29 -12.40
N LEU A 26 -11.71 -8.41 -13.40
CA LEU A 26 -10.61 -8.08 -14.30
C LEU A 26 -9.42 -7.45 -13.58
N MET A 27 -9.67 -6.50 -12.67
CA MET A 27 -8.64 -5.85 -11.87
C MET A 27 -7.92 -6.87 -10.97
N ARG A 28 -8.66 -7.75 -10.30
CA ARG A 28 -8.11 -8.81 -9.44
C ARG A 28 -7.22 -9.77 -10.23
N LEU A 29 -7.67 -10.24 -11.40
CA LEU A 29 -6.88 -11.11 -12.27
C LEU A 29 -5.63 -10.41 -12.82
N THR A 30 -5.77 -9.15 -13.25
CA THR A 30 -4.69 -8.37 -13.83
C THR A 30 -3.60 -8.10 -12.79
N CYS A 31 -3.97 -7.62 -11.60
CA CYS A 31 -3.03 -7.39 -10.51
C CYS A 31 -2.37 -8.70 -10.06
N GLY A 32 -3.13 -9.77 -9.81
CA GLY A 32 -2.55 -11.06 -9.43
C GLY A 32 -1.49 -11.55 -10.43
N ARG A 33 -1.80 -11.48 -11.73
CA ARG A 33 -0.86 -11.83 -12.80
C ARG A 33 0.38 -10.92 -12.81
N ALA A 34 0.20 -9.60 -12.75
CA ALA A 34 1.29 -8.63 -12.78
C ALA A 34 2.28 -8.83 -11.63
N LEU A 35 1.80 -9.28 -10.47
CA LEU A 35 2.60 -9.50 -9.26
C LEU A 35 3.20 -10.91 -9.18
N GLY A 36 2.76 -11.84 -10.04
CA GLY A 36 3.06 -13.26 -9.91
C GLY A 36 2.47 -13.87 -8.63
N LEU A 37 1.35 -13.33 -8.14
CA LEU A 37 0.65 -13.77 -6.94
C LEU A 37 -0.72 -14.34 -7.29
N HIS A 38 -1.32 -15.08 -6.35
CA HIS A 38 -2.72 -15.47 -6.49
C HIS A 38 -3.61 -14.21 -6.50
N PRO A 39 -4.53 -14.08 -7.48
CA PRO A 39 -5.48 -12.97 -7.48
C PRO A 39 -6.43 -13.09 -6.28
N LEU A 40 -7.01 -11.97 -5.87
CA LEU A 40 -8.11 -11.98 -4.90
C LEU A 40 -9.31 -12.80 -5.42
N PRO A 41 -10.18 -13.32 -4.53
CA PRO A 41 -11.39 -14.05 -4.92
C PRO A 41 -12.23 -13.27 -5.94
N MET A 42 -12.94 -13.95 -6.82
CA MET A 42 -13.77 -13.34 -7.87
C MET A 42 -15.23 -13.69 -7.63
N GLU A 43 -16.13 -12.72 -7.77
CA GLU A 43 -17.57 -12.95 -7.61
C GLU A 43 -18.23 -13.43 -8.90
N VAL A 44 -17.77 -12.90 -10.04
CA VAL A 44 -18.34 -13.16 -11.37
C VAL A 44 -17.31 -13.78 -12.30
N ASP A 45 -17.75 -14.74 -13.11
CA ASP A 45 -16.94 -15.34 -14.17
C ASP A 45 -16.97 -14.49 -15.44
N LEU A 46 -15.82 -14.38 -16.12
CA LEU A 46 -15.68 -13.66 -17.39
C LEU A 46 -16.00 -14.56 -18.60
N VAL A 47 -17.25 -15.00 -18.72
CA VAL A 47 -17.69 -15.95 -19.78
C VAL A 47 -18.05 -15.27 -21.10
N ASP A 48 -18.43 -13.99 -21.07
CA ASP A 48 -18.84 -13.21 -22.24
C ASP A 48 -17.74 -12.29 -22.78
N GLY A 49 -17.93 -11.78 -24.01
CA GLY A 49 -17.00 -10.90 -24.70
C GLY A 49 -16.70 -9.60 -23.95
N ALA A 50 -15.49 -9.06 -24.16
CA ALA A 50 -15.01 -7.87 -23.48
C ALA A 50 -15.77 -6.59 -23.89
N ALA A 51 -16.17 -5.79 -22.89
CA ALA A 51 -16.60 -4.42 -23.10
C ALA A 51 -15.43 -3.54 -23.56
N GLU A 52 -15.74 -2.48 -24.30
CA GLU A 52 -14.75 -1.65 -24.99
C GLU A 52 -13.71 -1.01 -24.06
N HIS A 53 -14.08 -0.68 -22.82
CA HIS A 53 -13.20 -0.01 -21.87
C HIS A 53 -12.34 -0.95 -21.03
N GLU A 54 -12.59 -2.26 -21.04
CA GLU A 54 -11.85 -3.21 -20.20
C GLU A 54 -10.36 -3.27 -20.50
N PRO A 55 -9.89 -3.27 -21.76
CA PRO A 55 -8.45 -3.26 -22.03
C PRO A 55 -7.75 -2.02 -21.46
N LEU A 56 -8.46 -0.88 -21.39
CA LEU A 56 -7.94 0.36 -20.80
C LEU A 56 -7.79 0.23 -19.28
N VAL A 57 -8.78 -0.36 -18.61
CA VAL A 57 -8.74 -0.61 -17.16
C VAL A 57 -7.66 -1.64 -16.83
N CYS A 58 -7.54 -2.73 -17.59
CA CYS A 58 -6.48 -3.71 -17.39
C CYS A 58 -5.09 -3.10 -17.59
N ALA A 59 -4.86 -2.35 -18.66
CA ALA A 59 -3.57 -1.70 -18.89
C ALA A 59 -3.21 -0.69 -17.78
N PHE A 60 -4.20 0.04 -17.26
CA PHE A 60 -3.99 0.95 -16.12
C PHE A 60 -3.69 0.17 -14.83
N ALA A 61 -4.44 -0.89 -14.53
CA ALA A 61 -4.23 -1.73 -13.34
C ALA A 61 -2.90 -2.48 -13.38
N GLU A 62 -2.47 -2.98 -14.54
CA GLU A 62 -1.15 -3.60 -14.72
C GLU A 62 -0.04 -2.60 -14.48
N GLN A 63 -0.10 -1.40 -15.10
CA GLN A 63 0.88 -0.34 -14.85
C GLN A 63 0.88 0.09 -13.37
N PHE A 64 -0.30 0.23 -12.75
CA PHE A 64 -0.44 0.54 -11.33
C PHE A 64 0.27 -0.49 -10.45
N ALA A 65 0.09 -1.78 -10.74
CA ALA A 65 0.68 -2.88 -9.99
C ALA A 65 2.20 -2.96 -10.20
N VAL A 66 2.68 -2.83 -11.44
CA VAL A 66 4.10 -2.96 -11.78
C VAL A 66 4.91 -1.73 -11.34
N ASP A 67 4.48 -0.53 -11.73
CA ASP A 67 5.14 0.73 -11.41
C ASP A 67 4.15 1.89 -11.60
N VAL A 68 3.52 2.33 -10.51
CA VAL A 68 2.54 3.42 -10.55
C VAL A 68 3.13 4.73 -11.06
N SER A 69 4.44 4.94 -10.90
CA SER A 69 5.10 6.19 -11.32
C SER A 69 5.20 6.30 -12.84
N GLY A 70 5.13 5.16 -13.55
CA GLY A 70 5.11 5.06 -15.00
C GLY A 70 3.75 5.40 -15.64
N ILE A 71 2.69 5.64 -14.86
CA ILE A 71 1.38 6.03 -15.42
C ILE A 71 1.49 7.41 -16.09
N THR A 72 1.16 7.46 -17.38
CA THR A 72 1.23 8.65 -18.22
C THR A 72 -0.06 9.48 -18.18
N ASP A 73 0.02 10.76 -18.55
CA ASP A 73 -1.16 11.62 -18.68
C ASP A 73 -2.17 11.11 -19.71
N ASN A 74 -1.70 10.42 -20.75
CA ASN A 74 -2.58 9.80 -21.73
C ASN A 74 -3.35 8.62 -21.13
N GLN A 75 -2.69 7.75 -20.36
CA GLN A 75 -3.37 6.68 -19.63
C GLN A 75 -4.41 7.24 -18.65
N ARG A 76 -4.06 8.31 -17.89
CA ARG A 76 -5.01 8.99 -16.99
C ARG A 76 -6.25 9.52 -17.73
N LYS A 77 -6.05 10.19 -18.88
CA LYS A 77 -7.16 10.75 -19.68
C LYS A 77 -8.07 9.67 -20.25
N LEU A 78 -7.50 8.58 -20.76
CA LEU A 78 -8.27 7.46 -21.31
C LEU A 78 -9.04 6.74 -20.20
N PHE A 79 -8.39 6.48 -19.06
CA PHE A 79 -9.02 5.87 -17.88
C PHE A 79 -10.16 6.74 -17.33
N ALA A 80 -9.95 8.05 -17.23
CA ALA A 80 -10.98 8.98 -16.80
C ALA A 80 -12.18 9.07 -17.77
N THR A 81 -11.90 9.12 -19.08
CA THR A 81 -12.94 9.08 -20.11
C THR A 81 -13.77 7.80 -20.05
N ALA A 82 -13.12 6.66 -19.77
CA ALA A 82 -13.77 5.36 -19.71
C ALA A 82 -14.71 5.19 -18.51
N LEU A 83 -14.34 5.74 -17.34
CA LEU A 83 -15.03 5.45 -16.07
C LEU A 83 -15.89 6.62 -15.55
N GLY A 84 -15.72 7.83 -16.09
CA GLY A 84 -16.46 9.02 -15.67
C GLY A 84 -16.30 9.29 -14.16
N ASP A 85 -17.43 9.41 -13.47
CA ASP A 85 -17.43 9.72 -12.02
C ASP A 85 -16.93 8.55 -11.15
N ASN A 86 -16.80 7.34 -11.72
CA ASN A 86 -16.38 6.15 -10.97
C ASN A 86 -14.84 5.96 -10.88
N VAL A 87 -14.05 6.89 -11.42
CA VAL A 87 -12.59 6.81 -11.49
C VAL A 87 -11.97 6.54 -10.13
N PHE A 88 -12.32 7.34 -9.11
CA PHE A 88 -11.66 7.27 -7.81
C PHE A 88 -11.96 5.95 -7.10
N ARG A 89 -13.24 5.54 -7.08
CA ARG A 89 -13.69 4.26 -6.51
C ARG A 89 -13.01 3.07 -7.21
N THR A 90 -12.86 3.13 -8.53
CA THR A 90 -12.17 2.10 -9.30
C THR A 90 -10.69 2.03 -8.93
N VAL A 91 -9.99 3.15 -8.82
CA VAL A 91 -8.57 3.16 -8.38
C VAL A 91 -8.41 2.61 -6.96
N VAL A 92 -9.34 2.88 -6.05
CA VAL A 92 -9.35 2.25 -4.71
C VAL A 92 -9.43 0.73 -4.84
N MET A 93 -10.30 0.20 -5.71
CA MET A 93 -10.38 -1.25 -5.93
C MET A 93 -9.17 -1.84 -6.66
N ILE A 94 -8.51 -1.09 -7.55
CA ILE A 94 -7.20 -1.46 -8.10
C ILE A 94 -6.17 -1.56 -6.98
N PHE A 95 -6.13 -0.60 -6.06
CA PHE A 95 -5.21 -0.62 -4.92
C PHE A 95 -5.47 -1.84 -4.02
N VAL A 96 -6.74 -2.18 -3.74
CA VAL A 96 -7.09 -3.39 -2.99
C VAL A 96 -6.62 -4.65 -3.73
N ALA A 97 -6.91 -4.75 -5.03
CA ALA A 97 -6.49 -5.86 -5.89
C ALA A 97 -4.96 -6.00 -6.04
N ASP A 98 -4.22 -4.89 -5.94
CA ASP A 98 -2.77 -4.83 -5.99
C ASP A 98 -2.12 -5.16 -4.64
N PHE A 99 -2.54 -4.51 -3.55
CA PHE A 99 -1.75 -4.50 -2.32
C PHE A 99 -2.16 -5.54 -1.29
N VAL A 100 -3.42 -5.98 -1.28
CA VAL A 100 -3.85 -7.07 -0.38
C VAL A 100 -3.11 -8.38 -0.67
N PRO A 101 -2.93 -8.82 -1.93
CA PRO A 101 -2.13 -10.00 -2.22
C PRO A 101 -0.67 -9.87 -1.74
N ARG A 102 -0.07 -8.67 -1.82
CA ARG A 102 1.30 -8.42 -1.34
C ARG A 102 1.41 -8.61 0.17
N VAL A 103 0.43 -8.08 0.92
CA VAL A 103 0.35 -8.27 2.38
C VAL A 103 0.18 -9.75 2.72
N TRP A 104 -0.67 -10.49 2.01
CA TRP A 104 -0.85 -11.92 2.25
C TRP A 104 0.37 -12.78 1.92
N ALA A 105 1.17 -12.39 0.93
CA ALA A 105 2.44 -13.01 0.61
C ALA A 105 3.50 -12.70 1.68
N ALA A 106 3.57 -11.44 2.13
CA ALA A 106 4.44 -11.02 3.23
C ALA A 106 4.14 -11.77 4.53
N PHE A 107 2.86 -11.86 4.93
CA PHE A 107 2.44 -12.63 6.10
C PHE A 107 2.81 -14.11 5.98
N GLU A 108 2.70 -14.72 4.79
CA GLU A 108 3.15 -16.11 4.58
C GLU A 108 4.63 -16.29 4.81
N ALA A 109 5.44 -15.43 4.19
CA ALA A 109 6.89 -15.51 4.29
C ALA A 109 7.35 -15.34 5.75
N LEU A 110 6.67 -14.47 6.49
CA LEU A 110 6.92 -14.23 7.91
C LEU A 110 6.40 -15.35 8.82
N GLY A 111 5.51 -16.22 8.34
CA GLY A 111 4.85 -17.25 9.14
C GLY A 111 3.70 -16.71 10.00
N LEU A 112 3.18 -15.53 9.67
CA LEU A 112 2.08 -14.88 10.37
C LEU A 112 0.73 -15.43 9.92
N ARG A 113 -0.25 -15.44 10.83
CA ARG A 113 -1.59 -15.96 10.52
C ARG A 113 -2.30 -15.05 9.52
N ARG A 114 -2.81 -15.67 8.45
CA ARG A 114 -3.53 -15.02 7.35
C ARG A 114 -5.04 -15.00 7.60
N HIS A 115 -5.56 -14.02 8.34
CA HIS A 115 -7.02 -13.85 8.40
C HIS A 115 -7.52 -13.15 7.13
N GLY A 116 -8.63 -13.65 6.54
CA GLY A 116 -9.23 -13.12 5.30
C GLY A 116 -8.79 -13.79 3.98
N ASN A 117 -7.79 -14.68 3.99
CA ASN A 117 -7.19 -15.29 2.79
C ASN A 117 -7.66 -16.74 2.50
N GLY A 118 -8.97 -17.02 2.52
CA GLY A 118 -9.42 -18.39 2.18
C GLY A 118 -10.77 -18.85 2.72
N GLY A 119 -11.53 -17.98 3.40
CA GLY A 119 -12.94 -18.23 3.68
C GLY A 119 -13.82 -17.93 2.46
N THR A 120 -15.07 -18.38 2.50
CA THR A 120 -16.10 -17.87 1.58
C THR A 120 -16.24 -16.36 1.80
N VAL A 121 -16.11 -15.58 0.73
CA VAL A 121 -16.28 -14.12 0.81
C VAL A 121 -17.77 -13.81 0.89
N GLU A 122 -18.17 -13.08 1.94
CA GLU A 122 -19.50 -12.47 2.02
C GLU A 122 -19.44 -11.12 1.32
N TRP A 123 -19.87 -11.06 0.05
CA TRP A 123 -19.78 -9.86 -0.79
C TRP A 123 -20.61 -8.70 -0.23
N ASP A 124 -20.00 -7.51 -0.21
CA ASP A 124 -20.60 -6.26 0.27
C ASP A 124 -20.68 -5.25 -0.87
N HIS A 125 -21.89 -5.07 -1.40
CA HIS A 125 -22.19 -4.16 -2.50
C HIS A 125 -22.71 -2.79 -2.04
N ASP A 126 -22.99 -2.65 -0.74
CA ASP A 126 -23.66 -1.46 -0.19
C ASP A 126 -22.65 -0.48 0.41
N SER A 127 -21.51 -0.97 0.92
CA SER A 127 -20.47 -0.11 1.49
C SER A 127 -19.66 0.65 0.45
N ASP A 128 -19.08 1.78 0.87
CA ASP A 128 -18.11 2.52 0.08
C ASP A 128 -16.68 2.05 0.40
N PRO A 129 -15.97 1.39 -0.55
CA PRO A 129 -14.59 0.96 -0.35
C PRO A 129 -13.66 2.14 -0.12
N THR A 130 -14.02 3.34 -0.58
CA THR A 130 -13.25 4.56 -0.32
C THR A 130 -13.25 4.88 1.17
N ASP A 131 -14.42 4.92 1.78
CA ASP A 131 -14.58 5.18 3.21
C ASP A 131 -13.94 4.07 4.06
N ALA A 132 -14.22 2.81 3.70
CA ALA A 132 -13.66 1.65 4.39
C ALA A 132 -12.12 1.64 4.39
N LEU A 133 -11.49 2.04 3.28
CA LEU A 133 -10.04 2.17 3.19
C LEU A 133 -9.55 3.42 3.94
N LEU A 134 -9.99 4.61 3.51
CA LEU A 134 -9.40 5.88 3.91
C LEU A 134 -9.77 6.30 5.34
N ASN A 135 -10.99 6.02 5.78
CA ASN A 135 -11.48 6.35 7.12
C ASN A 135 -11.54 5.14 8.06
N GLY A 136 -11.43 3.92 7.52
CA GLY A 136 -11.43 2.67 8.28
C GLY A 136 -10.04 2.08 8.48
N PHE A 137 -9.50 1.45 7.44
CA PHE A 137 -8.25 0.67 7.51
C PHE A 137 -7.01 1.54 7.74
N LEU A 138 -6.81 2.60 6.96
CA LEU A 138 -5.58 3.41 7.07
C LEU A 138 -5.40 4.06 8.44
N PRO A 139 -6.43 4.70 9.06
CA PRO A 139 -6.28 5.26 10.40
C PRO A 139 -6.13 4.17 11.47
N ALA A 140 -6.72 3.00 11.27
CA ALA A 140 -6.55 1.88 12.17
C ALA A 140 -5.08 1.42 12.23
N VAL A 141 -4.44 1.22 11.08
CA VAL A 141 -2.99 0.93 11.03
C VAL A 141 -2.19 2.07 11.63
N ALA A 142 -2.54 3.32 11.32
CA ALA A 142 -1.85 4.50 11.82
C ALA A 142 -1.86 4.66 13.35
N ARG A 143 -2.73 3.94 14.07
CA ARG A 143 -2.81 3.93 15.55
C ARG A 143 -1.96 2.84 16.20
N LEU A 144 -1.34 1.95 15.41
CA LEU A 144 -0.38 0.98 15.94
C LEU A 144 0.89 1.71 16.43
N ARG A 145 1.55 1.15 17.45
CA ARG A 145 2.65 1.79 18.19
C ARG A 145 3.72 0.77 18.61
N GLY A 146 3.77 -0.39 17.97
CA GLY A 146 4.76 -1.43 18.20
C GLY A 146 6.08 -1.12 17.52
N LEU A 147 6.05 -0.44 16.37
CA LEU A 147 7.26 0.10 15.72
C LEU A 147 7.65 1.44 16.34
N ASP A 148 8.95 1.68 16.40
CA ASP A 148 9.44 3.00 16.79
C ASP A 148 9.14 4.04 15.67
N PRO A 149 8.98 5.33 16.02
CA PRO A 149 8.68 6.37 15.05
C PRO A 149 9.71 6.53 13.94
N VAL A 150 11.00 6.28 14.22
CA VAL A 150 12.07 6.43 13.22
C VAL A 150 11.98 5.33 12.17
N THR A 151 11.82 4.06 12.57
CA THR A 151 11.58 2.95 11.64
C THR A 151 10.34 3.19 10.79
N THR A 152 9.24 3.65 11.41
CA THR A 152 7.98 3.97 10.73
C THR A 152 8.17 5.02 9.63
N GLU A 153 8.93 6.08 9.91
CA GLU A 153 9.23 7.14 8.94
C GLU A 153 10.20 6.68 7.85
N VAL A 154 11.22 5.88 8.20
CA VAL A 154 12.18 5.32 7.25
C VAL A 154 11.47 4.47 6.18
N VAL A 155 10.56 3.58 6.58
CA VAL A 155 9.82 2.73 5.63
C VAL A 155 8.82 3.53 4.82
N ARG A 156 8.17 4.55 5.42
CA ARG A 156 7.28 5.47 4.71
C ARG A 156 8.02 6.23 3.62
N LEU A 157 9.18 6.78 3.92
CA LEU A 157 9.98 7.54 2.96
C LEU A 157 10.53 6.66 1.85
N ARG A 158 10.95 5.43 2.14
CA ARG A 158 11.35 4.49 1.10
C ARG A 158 10.20 4.20 0.14
N GLY A 159 9.02 3.84 0.65
CA GLY A 159 7.83 3.59 -0.17
C GLY A 159 7.40 4.82 -0.97
N ALA A 160 7.48 6.03 -0.38
CA ALA A 160 7.22 7.29 -1.08
C ALA A 160 8.17 7.52 -2.26
N THR A 161 9.45 7.17 -2.11
CA THR A 161 10.41 7.25 -3.21
C THR A 161 10.13 6.20 -4.28
N GLN A 162 9.87 4.95 -3.90
CA GLN A 162 9.58 3.87 -4.86
C GLN A 162 8.32 4.13 -5.69
N HIS A 163 7.29 4.76 -5.11
CA HIS A 163 6.09 5.16 -5.85
C HIS A 163 6.18 6.57 -6.46
N ASN A 164 7.29 7.28 -6.26
CA ASN A 164 7.48 8.68 -6.66
C ASN A 164 6.37 9.63 -6.15
N CYS A 165 5.82 9.42 -4.94
CA CYS A 165 4.80 10.29 -4.36
C CYS A 165 5.41 11.65 -3.95
N ARG A 166 5.13 12.72 -4.70
CA ARG A 166 5.74 14.05 -4.46
C ARG A 166 5.22 14.67 -3.16
N LEU A 167 3.92 14.56 -2.87
CA LEU A 167 3.32 14.96 -1.60
C LEU A 167 4.00 14.29 -0.40
N CYS A 168 4.16 12.98 -0.45
CA CYS A 168 4.72 12.19 0.65
C CYS A 168 6.18 12.55 0.92
N LYS A 169 6.97 12.80 -0.14
CA LYS A 169 8.38 13.21 -0.03
C LYS A 169 8.55 14.62 0.55
N SER A 170 7.56 15.51 0.33
CA SER A 170 7.57 16.89 0.83
C SER A 170 7.23 17.04 2.33
N ARG A 171 7.07 15.93 3.06
CA ARG A 171 6.59 15.94 4.44
C ARG A 171 7.46 15.10 5.38
N ARG A 172 7.49 15.44 6.67
CA ARG A 172 8.15 14.67 7.74
C ARG A 172 7.25 14.51 8.96
N GLU A 173 7.29 13.32 9.56
CA GLU A 173 6.54 13.02 10.76
C GLU A 173 7.27 13.57 12.00
N THR A 174 6.55 14.32 12.85
CA THR A 174 7.12 15.05 13.99
C THR A 174 7.68 14.12 15.07
N ASN A 175 6.96 13.06 15.45
CA ASN A 175 7.44 12.11 16.46
C ASN A 175 8.71 11.37 16.01
N ALA A 176 8.87 11.10 14.71
CA ALA A 176 10.08 10.52 14.15
C ALA A 176 11.28 11.47 14.29
N LEU A 177 11.09 12.77 14.05
CA LEU A 177 12.13 13.78 14.28
C LEU A 177 12.48 13.90 15.77
N ASP A 178 11.47 13.95 16.64
CA ASP A 178 11.66 14.03 18.10
C ASP A 178 12.37 12.78 18.65
N ALA A 179 12.17 11.61 18.02
CA ALA A 179 12.83 10.36 18.35
C ALA A 179 14.26 10.22 17.78
N GLY A 180 14.79 11.25 17.12
CA GLY A 180 16.17 11.27 16.60
C GLY A 180 16.30 11.03 15.09
N GLY A 181 15.18 10.93 14.37
CA GLY A 181 15.15 11.01 12.91
C GLY A 181 15.62 12.38 12.42
N SER A 182 16.22 12.43 11.23
CA SER A 182 16.77 13.67 10.67
C SER A 182 16.93 13.58 9.16
N GLU A 183 17.00 14.73 8.48
CA GLU A 183 17.28 14.76 7.04
C GLU A 183 18.62 14.11 6.67
N ASP A 184 19.62 14.15 7.57
CA ASP A 184 20.91 13.49 7.34
C ASP A 184 20.79 11.95 7.38
N LEU A 185 19.96 11.41 8.26
CA LEU A 185 19.63 9.98 8.29
C LEU A 185 18.76 9.59 7.09
N TYR A 186 17.75 10.40 6.78
CA TYR A 186 16.81 10.12 5.69
C TYR A 186 17.45 10.22 4.29
N GLY A 187 18.49 11.06 4.14
CA GLY A 187 19.27 11.14 2.91
C GLY A 187 19.99 9.84 2.53
N ASP A 188 20.29 8.98 3.51
CA ASP A 188 20.93 7.69 3.28
C ASP A 188 19.94 6.59 2.84
N ILE A 189 18.61 6.82 2.92
CA ILE A 189 17.59 5.79 2.64
C ILE A 189 17.72 5.21 1.23
N GLU A 190 18.05 6.01 0.21
CA GLU A 190 18.15 5.48 -1.16
C GLU A 190 19.36 4.55 -1.37
N GLN A 191 20.39 4.68 -0.54
CA GLN A 191 21.62 3.88 -0.60
C GLN A 191 21.84 3.16 0.74
N TYR A 192 20.76 2.63 1.30
CA TYR A 192 20.73 2.14 2.68
C TYR A 192 21.74 1.03 2.97
N GLU A 193 22.08 0.19 1.99
CA GLU A 193 23.02 -0.92 2.19
C GLU A 193 24.39 -0.42 2.66
N SER A 194 24.88 0.67 2.08
CA SER A 194 26.17 1.30 2.43
C SER A 194 26.10 2.28 3.60
N SER A 195 24.92 2.58 4.12
CA SER A 195 24.78 3.57 5.20
C SER A 195 25.39 3.06 6.51
N GLU A 196 26.17 3.91 7.16
CA GLU A 196 26.64 3.70 8.54
C GLU A 196 25.67 4.31 9.59
N LYS A 197 24.70 5.13 9.13
CA LYS A 197 23.71 5.81 9.99
C LYS A 197 22.47 4.95 10.23
N LEU A 198 22.12 4.09 9.28
CA LEU A 198 21.00 3.17 9.39
C LEU A 198 21.42 1.89 10.11
N THR A 199 20.61 1.46 11.08
CA THR A 199 20.81 0.21 11.81
C THR A 199 20.54 -1.00 10.92
N ASP A 200 21.00 -2.18 11.34
CA ASP A 200 20.70 -3.43 10.63
C ASP A 200 19.18 -3.68 10.55
N ALA A 201 18.43 -3.32 11.60
CA ALA A 201 16.97 -3.37 11.60
C ALA A 201 16.34 -2.46 10.54
N HIS A 202 16.84 -1.22 10.38
CA HIS A 202 16.38 -0.33 9.31
C HIS A 202 16.67 -0.92 7.92
N LYS A 203 17.86 -1.47 7.71
CA LYS A 203 18.24 -2.08 6.42
C LYS A 203 17.37 -3.29 6.09
N ALA A 204 17.09 -4.14 7.08
CA ALA A 204 16.18 -5.27 6.95
C ALA A 204 14.76 -4.80 6.57
N ALA A 205 14.23 -3.79 7.26
CA ALA A 205 12.93 -3.20 6.96
C ALA A 205 12.89 -2.61 5.54
N LEU A 206 13.94 -1.91 5.10
CA LEU A 206 14.04 -1.32 3.77
C LEU A 206 14.11 -2.37 2.66
N ARG A 207 14.87 -3.46 2.84
CA ARG A 207 14.82 -4.63 1.93
C ARG A 207 13.43 -5.22 1.84
N PHE A 208 12.71 -5.27 2.97
CA PHE A 208 11.35 -5.78 3.01
C PHE A 208 10.34 -4.87 2.30
N VAL A 209 10.47 -3.55 2.44
CA VAL A 209 9.74 -2.57 1.61
C VAL A 209 9.97 -2.84 0.12
N ASP A 210 11.24 -2.95 -0.29
CA ASP A 210 11.59 -3.17 -1.69
C ASP A 210 11.04 -4.49 -2.22
N ALA A 211 11.11 -5.57 -1.43
CA ALA A 211 10.58 -6.87 -1.79
C ALA A 211 9.04 -6.82 -1.94
N MET A 212 8.33 -6.18 -1.01
CA MET A 212 6.87 -6.04 -1.10
C MET A 212 6.44 -5.19 -2.30
N ILE A 213 7.22 -4.17 -2.69
CA ILE A 213 6.87 -3.27 -3.81
C ILE A 213 7.27 -3.87 -5.17
N TRP A 214 8.43 -4.51 -5.29
CA TRP A 214 8.99 -4.89 -6.60
C TRP A 214 8.99 -6.39 -6.88
N SER A 215 9.04 -7.23 -5.85
CA SER A 215 9.14 -8.69 -6.00
C SER A 215 8.33 -9.46 -4.96
N PRO A 216 7.02 -9.16 -4.78
CA PRO A 216 6.25 -9.67 -3.65
C PRO A 216 6.01 -11.18 -3.70
N SER A 217 6.11 -11.81 -4.88
CA SER A 217 6.07 -13.27 -5.05
C SER A 217 7.39 -13.97 -4.73
N GLN A 218 8.44 -13.23 -4.38
CA GLN A 218 9.81 -13.72 -4.19
C GLN A 218 10.43 -13.29 -2.85
N ILE A 219 9.61 -12.96 -1.85
CA ILE A 219 10.09 -12.68 -0.49
C ILE A 219 10.79 -13.95 0.03
N SER A 220 12.11 -13.89 0.18
CA SER A 220 12.92 -15.07 0.51
C SER A 220 12.78 -15.47 1.99
N SER A 221 13.06 -16.74 2.28
CA SER A 221 13.12 -17.23 3.66
C SER A 221 14.18 -16.50 4.49
N ASP A 222 15.27 -16.08 3.86
CA ASP A 222 16.38 -15.39 4.51
C ASP A 222 15.98 -13.97 4.91
N LEU A 223 15.31 -13.24 4.01
CA LEU A 223 14.75 -11.92 4.34
C LEU A 223 13.69 -12.03 5.44
N ALA A 224 12.82 -13.04 5.39
CA ALA A 224 11.84 -13.26 6.44
C ALA A 224 12.49 -13.62 7.79
N ALA A 225 13.57 -14.40 7.78
CA ALA A 225 14.34 -14.71 8.99
C ALA A 225 15.03 -13.47 9.55
N GLU A 226 15.56 -12.61 8.69
CA GLU A 226 16.17 -11.33 9.07
C GLU A 226 15.14 -10.39 9.71
N ILE A 227 13.92 -10.28 9.14
CA ILE A 227 12.84 -9.50 9.78
C ILE A 227 12.52 -10.06 11.17
N ARG A 228 12.36 -11.38 11.31
CA ARG A 228 12.11 -12.01 12.62
C ARG A 228 13.26 -11.89 13.62
N GLN A 229 14.47 -11.63 13.15
CA GLN A 229 15.63 -11.38 14.02
C GLN A 229 15.56 -9.98 14.65
N HIS A 230 15.04 -8.99 13.92
CA HIS A 230 15.03 -7.60 14.36
C HIS A 230 13.69 -7.11 14.92
N PHE A 231 12.58 -7.74 14.52
CA PHE A 231 11.23 -7.33 14.87
C PHE A 231 10.49 -8.48 15.55
N SER A 232 9.74 -8.17 16.61
CA SER A 232 8.78 -9.11 17.20
C SER A 232 7.67 -9.48 16.20
N GLU A 233 6.85 -10.48 16.53
CA GLU A 233 5.69 -10.86 15.72
C GLU A 233 4.76 -9.66 15.47
N ASP A 234 4.37 -8.95 16.53
CA ASP A 234 3.53 -7.74 16.47
C ASP A 234 4.19 -6.63 15.64
N GLN A 235 5.51 -6.43 15.77
CA GLN A 235 6.24 -5.41 15.01
C GLN A 235 6.34 -5.76 13.52
N ALA A 236 6.55 -7.04 13.18
CA ALA A 236 6.58 -7.50 11.80
C ALA A 236 5.18 -7.44 11.14
N PHE A 237 4.14 -7.70 11.93
CA PHE A 237 2.74 -7.50 11.53
C PHE A 237 2.46 -6.02 11.23
N GLU A 238 2.78 -5.12 12.18
CA GLU A 238 2.66 -3.67 12.03
C GLU A 238 3.46 -3.15 10.83
N LEU A 239 4.72 -3.56 10.67
CA LEU A 239 5.57 -3.21 9.53
C LEU A 239 4.92 -3.54 8.19
N THR A 240 4.37 -4.75 8.07
CA THR A 240 3.70 -5.19 6.83
C THR A 240 2.48 -4.33 6.53
N LEU A 241 1.68 -3.99 7.54
CA LEU A 241 0.50 -3.15 7.38
C LEU A 241 0.85 -1.69 7.13
N ASP A 242 1.89 -1.16 7.75
CA ASP A 242 2.38 0.20 7.49
C ASP A 242 2.87 0.35 6.05
N ILE A 243 3.53 -0.67 5.49
CA ILE A 243 3.90 -0.68 4.08
C ILE A 243 2.66 -0.55 3.19
N MET A 244 1.58 -1.30 3.48
CA MET A 244 0.30 -1.14 2.76
C MET A 244 -0.32 0.23 2.98
N ARG A 245 -0.37 0.72 4.22
CA ARG A 245 -0.91 2.03 4.55
C ARG A 245 -0.20 3.13 3.76
N ASN A 246 1.13 3.10 3.76
CA ASN A 246 1.98 4.05 3.05
C ASN A 246 1.81 3.93 1.53
N ALA A 247 1.62 2.72 1.01
CA ALA A 247 1.34 2.45 -0.40
C ALA A 247 -0.03 2.96 -0.88
N ALA A 248 -0.95 3.37 0.00
CA ALA A 248 -2.17 4.07 -0.43
C ALA A 248 -1.85 5.37 -1.21
N ASN A 249 -0.62 5.89 -1.08
CA ASN A 249 -0.14 6.99 -1.92
C ASN A 249 -0.19 6.68 -3.44
N LYS A 250 -0.15 5.40 -3.83
CA LYS A 250 -0.30 4.96 -5.23
C LYS A 250 -1.61 5.47 -5.84
N ILE A 251 -2.68 5.59 -5.05
CA ILE A 251 -3.96 6.15 -5.49
C ILE A 251 -3.76 7.56 -6.06
N MET A 252 -3.13 8.45 -5.28
CA MET A 252 -2.90 9.84 -5.68
C MET A 252 -1.89 9.96 -6.83
N VAL A 253 -0.83 9.15 -6.82
CA VAL A 253 0.19 9.12 -7.89
C VAL A 253 -0.42 8.66 -9.22
N SER A 254 -1.25 7.61 -9.19
CA SER A 254 -1.89 7.07 -10.38
C SER A 254 -2.78 8.11 -11.07
N LEU A 255 -3.43 8.95 -10.27
CA LEU A 255 -4.30 10.03 -10.72
C LEU A 255 -3.53 11.35 -11.00
N GLY A 256 -2.23 11.41 -10.67
CA GLY A 256 -1.39 12.60 -10.90
C GLY A 256 -1.69 13.78 -9.98
N VAL A 257 -2.39 13.53 -8.86
CA VAL A 257 -2.86 14.53 -7.89
C VAL A 257 -2.03 14.55 -6.60
N ASP A 258 -0.79 14.07 -6.69
CA ASP A 258 0.17 13.98 -5.59
C ASP A 258 1.10 15.22 -5.49
N ALA A 259 0.65 16.41 -5.89
CA ALA A 259 1.48 17.61 -5.87
C ALA A 259 2.17 17.83 -4.50
N PRO A 260 3.46 18.23 -4.47
CA PRO A 260 4.15 18.47 -3.21
C PRO A 260 3.49 19.63 -2.46
N LEU A 261 3.46 19.52 -1.13
CA LEU A 261 2.89 20.58 -0.28
C LEU A 261 3.82 21.79 -0.19
N VAL A 262 5.13 21.53 -0.21
CA VAL A 262 6.21 22.53 -0.26
C VAL A 262 7.23 22.16 -1.34
N THR A 263 7.83 23.16 -1.99
CA THR A 263 8.87 22.95 -3.02
C THR A 263 10.28 22.90 -2.46
N ASP A 264 10.49 23.49 -1.29
CA ASP A 264 11.77 23.57 -0.59
C ASP A 264 11.58 23.18 0.88
N GLY A 265 12.52 22.40 1.41
CA GLY A 265 12.41 21.85 2.77
C GLY A 265 11.31 20.80 2.90
N THR A 266 10.77 20.67 4.11
CA THR A 266 9.76 19.68 4.46
C THR A 266 8.68 20.29 5.34
N GLU A 267 7.42 19.95 5.07
CA GLU A 267 6.30 20.29 5.95
C GLU A 267 6.16 19.24 7.04
N LEU A 268 5.99 19.67 8.28
CA LEU A 268 5.81 18.77 9.41
C LEU A 268 4.36 18.29 9.54
N PHE A 269 4.19 17.04 9.95
CA PHE A 269 2.89 16.47 10.26
C PHE A 269 2.97 15.52 11.43
N SER A 270 1.83 15.28 12.07
CA SER A 270 1.70 14.22 13.06
C SER A 270 0.47 13.37 12.76
N VAL A 271 0.41 12.21 13.42
CA VAL A 271 -0.77 11.35 13.42
C VAL A 271 -1.46 11.51 14.77
N ASP A 272 -2.73 11.92 14.76
CA ASP A 272 -3.51 12.11 15.99
C ASP A 272 -3.97 10.77 16.61
N GLU A 273 -4.70 10.85 17.73
CA GLU A 273 -5.21 9.69 18.45
C GLU A 273 -6.20 8.86 17.62
N ASP A 274 -6.89 9.47 16.66
CA ASP A 274 -7.81 8.82 15.74
C ASP A 274 -7.09 8.16 14.55
N GLY A 275 -5.78 8.39 14.40
CA GLY A 275 -4.98 7.88 13.28
C GLY A 275 -5.02 8.79 12.04
N GLN A 276 -5.55 10.01 12.18
CA GLN A 276 -5.64 10.98 11.10
C GLN A 276 -4.35 11.80 11.00
N THR A 277 -4.01 12.17 9.77
CA THR A 277 -2.84 13.01 9.51
C THR A 277 -3.20 14.48 9.69
N VAL A 278 -2.54 15.15 10.62
CA VAL A 278 -2.75 16.58 10.92
C VAL A 278 -1.47 17.37 10.65
N SER A 279 -1.60 18.61 10.17
CA SER A 279 -0.46 19.52 10.07
C SER A 279 0.11 19.79 11.46
N ALA A 280 1.43 19.71 11.59
CA ALA A 280 2.07 20.15 12.83
C ALA A 280 2.01 21.68 12.88
N GLY A 281 1.39 22.22 13.93
CA GLY A 281 1.28 23.67 14.17
C GLY A 281 2.56 24.30 14.67
#